data_AF-A0A399E389-F1
#
_entry.id   AF-A0A399E389-F1
#
_cell.length_a   1.000
_cell.length_b   1.000
_cell.length_c   1.000
_cell.angle_alpha   90.00
_cell.angle_beta   90.00
_cell.angle_gamma   90.00
#
_symmetry.space_group_name_H-M   'P 1'
#
loop_
_entity.id
_entity.type
_entity.pdbx_description
1 polymer ?
#
loop_
_entity_poly.entity_id
_entity_poly.type
_entity_poly.pdbx_seq_one_letter_code
_entity_poly.pdbx_strand_id
1 'polypeptide(L)' 'MGEAPEGELWISNERHVEALRRAQTQLQEALQAPEDLAALSIEQALEALAEILGKDVSEEVIDRVFRNFCVGK' A
#
# COMPACT_ATOMS: atom_id res chain seq x y z
N MET A 1 24.14 -14.96 -5.84
CA MET A 1 22.96 -14.53 -5.07
C MET A 1 22.45 -15.78 -4.36
N GLY A 2 22.48 -15.84 -3.04
CA GLY A 2 21.95 -16.99 -2.29
C GLY A 2 20.43 -17.08 -2.38
N GLU A 3 19.87 -18.20 -1.94
CA GLU A 3 18.42 -18.32 -1.74
C GLU A 3 18.05 -17.55 -0.47
N ALA A 4 16.92 -16.83 -0.52
CA ALA A 4 16.35 -16.25 0.69
C ALA A 4 15.91 -17.40 1.63
N PRO A 5 16.17 -17.30 2.95
CA PRO A 5 15.73 -18.32 3.90
C PRO A 5 14.20 -18.48 3.86
N GLU A 6 13.70 -19.63 4.30
CA GLU A 6 12.26 -19.92 4.27
C GLU A 6 11.44 -18.81 4.94
N GLY A 7 10.57 -18.15 4.16
CA GLY A 7 9.74 -17.04 4.62
C GLY A 7 10.28 -15.64 4.30
N GLU A 8 11.50 -15.52 3.76
CA GLU A 8 12.04 -14.24 3.31
C GLU A 8 11.95 -14.09 1.78
N LEU A 9 11.68 -12.86 1.35
CA LEU A 9 11.70 -12.45 -0.05
C LEU A 9 12.68 -11.29 -0.19
N TRP A 10 13.72 -11.48 -0.99
CA TRP A 10 14.69 -10.41 -1.26
C TRP A 10 14.19 -9.51 -2.38
N ILE A 11 14.15 -8.21 -2.11
CA ILE A 11 13.78 -7.20 -3.09
C ILE A 11 15.06 -6.58 -3.64
N SER A 12 15.38 -6.89 -4.90
CA SER A 12 16.60 -6.44 -5.57
C SER A 12 16.40 -5.20 -6.45
N ASN A 13 15.15 -4.80 -6.71
CA ASN A 13 14.83 -3.65 -7.53
C ASN A 13 14.64 -2.40 -6.68
N GLU A 14 15.50 -1.40 -6.87
CA GLU A 14 15.45 -0.12 -6.15
C GLU A 14 14.09 0.59 -6.28
N ARG A 15 13.43 0.49 -7.44
CA ARG A 15 12.07 1.03 -7.64
C ARG A 15 11.04 0.36 -6.74
N HIS A 16 11.14 -0.96 -6.53
CA HIS A 16 10.23 -1.68 -5.64
C HIS A 16 10.50 -1.34 -4.18
N VAL A 17 11.77 -1.14 -3.81
CA VAL A 17 12.14 -0.69 -2.45
C VAL A 17 11.52 0.69 -2.17
N GLU A 18 11.62 1.62 -3.11
CA GLU A 18 11.06 2.96 -2.94
C GLU A 18 9.53 2.95 -2.85
N ALA A 19 8.87 2.19 -3.73
CA ALA A 19 7.42 1.98 -3.70
C ALA A 19 6.94 1.43 -2.34
N LEU A 20 7.65 0.43 -1.79
CA LEU A 20 7.33 -0.14 -0.47
C LEU A 20 7.57 0.85 0.67
N ARG A 21 8.63 1.66 0.59
CA ARG A 21 8.89 2.73 1.59
C ARG A 21 7.77 3.77 1.57
N ARG A 22 7.36 4.24 0.40
CA ARG A 22 6.23 5.16 0.26
C ARG A 22 4.95 4.57 0.83
N ALA A 23 4.62 3.32 0.46
CA ALA A 23 3.45 2.64 0.99
C ALA A 23 3.49 2.51 2.53
N GLN A 24 4.65 2.15 3.10
CA GLN A 24 4.83 2.07 4.54
C GLN A 24 4.60 3.41 5.24
N THR A 25 5.18 4.50 4.72
CA THR A 25 4.98 5.84 5.28
C THR A 25 3.51 6.23 5.28
N GLN A 26 2.82 6.01 4.15
CA GLN A 26 1.40 6.32 4.03
C GLN A 26 0.54 5.48 4.98
N LEU A 27 0.85 4.20 5.17
CA LEU A 27 0.15 3.38 6.16
C LEU A 27 0.42 3.83 7.60
N GLN A 28 1.63 4.31 7.91
CA GLN A 28 1.93 4.88 9.23
C GLN A 28 1.15 6.16 9.48
N GLU A 29 1.03 7.02 8.47
CA GLU A 29 0.17 8.22 8.51
C GLU A 29 -1.29 7.82 8.74
N ALA A 30 -1.80 6.83 7.99
CA ALA A 30 -3.17 6.34 8.15
C ALA A 30 -3.47 5.83 9.57
N LEU A 31 -2.51 5.15 10.21
CA LEU A 31 -2.67 4.64 11.58
C LEU A 31 -2.76 5.75 12.64
N GLN A 32 -2.22 6.93 12.37
CA GLN A 32 -2.24 8.08 13.28
C GLN A 32 -3.34 9.09 12.92
N ALA A 33 -3.94 8.95 11.73
CA ALA A 33 -4.94 9.87 11.21
C ALA A 33 -6.35 9.53 11.73
N PRO A 34 -7.23 10.54 11.87
CA PRO A 34 -8.67 10.32 11.97
C PRO A 34 -9.19 9.50 10.77
N GLU A 35 -10.29 8.77 10.96
CA GLU A 35 -10.83 7.81 10.00
C GLU A 35 -10.98 8.39 8.57
N ASP A 36 -11.48 9.62 8.45
CA ASP A 36 -11.69 10.32 7.18
C ASP A 36 -10.37 10.64 6.44
N LEU A 37 -9.29 10.90 7.19
CA LEU A 37 -7.97 11.19 6.62
C LEU A 37 -7.14 9.92 6.41
N ALA A 38 -7.41 8.87 7.20
CA ALA A 38 -6.79 7.56 7.05
C ALA A 38 -7.14 6.94 5.68
N ALA A 39 -8.34 7.20 5.17
CA ALA A 39 -8.76 6.71 3.86
C ALA A 39 -7.84 7.19 2.72
N LEU A 40 -7.56 8.50 2.68
CA LEU A 40 -6.68 9.08 1.66
C LEU A 40 -5.25 8.51 1.75
N SER A 41 -4.73 8.32 2.96
CA SER A 41 -3.41 7.72 3.15
C SER A 41 -3.38 6.24 2.72
N ILE A 42 -4.45 5.48 2.96
CA ILE A 42 -4.56 4.09 2.49
C ILE A 42 -4.62 4.02 0.96
N GLU A 43 -5.32 4.93 0.31
CA GLU A 43 -5.38 5.01 -1.16
C GLU A 43 -3.99 5.26 -1.76
N GLN A 44 -3.26 6.24 -1.23
CA GLN A 44 -1.89 6.53 -1.65
C GLN A 44 -0.93 5.36 -1.38
N ALA A 45 -1.15 4.61 -0.30
CA ALA A 45 -0.37 3.39 -0.05
C ALA A 45 -0.65 2.30 -1.10
N LEU A 46 -1.91 2.13 -1.50
CA LEU A 46 -2.30 1.17 -2.53
C LEU A 46 -1.71 1.54 -3.90
N GLU A 47 -1.74 2.81 -4.27
CA GLU A 47 -1.12 3.30 -5.51
C GLU A 47 0.38 2.98 -5.57
N ALA A 48 1.10 3.26 -4.48
CA ALA A 48 2.52 2.95 -4.39
C ALA A 48 2.78 1.43 -4.53
N LEU A 49 1.93 0.57 -3.96
CA LEU A 49 2.05 -0.89 -4.14
C LEU A 49 1.71 -1.34 -5.57
N ALA A 50 0.81 -0.65 -6.26
CA ALA A 50 0.44 -0.93 -7.65
C ALA A 50 1.61 -0.73 -8.61
N GLU A 51 2.46 0.27 -8.36
CA GLU A 51 3.69 0.52 -9.12
C GLU A 51 4.62 -0.70 -9.14
N ILE A 52 4.63 -1.51 -8.07
CA ILE A 52 5.42 -2.76 -7.98
C ILE A 52 4.87 -3.83 -8.93
N LEU A 53 3.54 -3.92 -9.03
CA LEU A 53 2.85 -4.89 -9.87
C LEU A 53 2.81 -4.45 -11.35
N GLY A 54 3.21 -3.20 -11.64
CA GLY A 54 3.08 -2.61 -12.98
C GLY A 54 1.62 -2.49 -13.42
N LYS A 55 0.70 -2.34 -12.46
CA LYS A 55 -0.74 -2.24 -12.68
C LYS A 55 -1.22 -0.93 -12.07
N ASP A 56 -2.19 -0.29 -12.71
CA ASP A 56 -3.00 0.71 -12.03
C ASP A 56 -3.86 0.01 -10.97
N VAL A 57 -4.03 0.66 -9.81
CA VAL A 57 -5.01 0.19 -8.83
C VAL A 57 -6.38 0.32 -9.48
N SER A 58 -7.11 -0.78 -9.64
CA SER A 58 -8.48 -0.67 -10.13
C SER A 58 -9.37 -0.06 -9.05
N GLU A 59 -10.34 0.73 -9.48
CA GLU A 59 -11.43 1.25 -8.62
C GLU A 59 -12.05 0.14 -7.75
N GLU A 60 -12.15 -1.10 -8.27
CA GLU A 60 -12.63 -2.26 -7.50
C GLU A 60 -11.78 -2.63 -6.27
N VAL A 61 -10.45 -2.48 -6.35
CA VAL A 61 -9.56 -2.77 -5.22
C VAL A 61 -9.70 -1.71 -4.14
N ILE A 62 -9.77 -0.45 -4.57
CA ILE A 62 -10.04 0.71 -3.71
C ILE A 62 -11.39 0.51 -3.00
N ASP A 63 -12.46 0.25 -3.77
CA ASP A 63 -13.80 -0.02 -3.25
C ASP A 63 -13.81 -1.16 -2.24
N ARG A 64 -13.09 -2.26 -2.51
CA ARG A 64 -13.04 -3.41 -1.60
C ARG A 64 -12.34 -3.10 -0.29
N VAL A 65 -11.28 -2.28 -0.31
CA VAL A 65 -10.55 -1.87 0.89
C VAL A 65 -11.38 -0.90 1.72
N PHE A 66 -12.03 0.06 1.08
CA PHE A 66 -12.85 1.07 1.76
C PHE A 66 -14.27 0.63 2.11
N ARG A 67 -14.72 -0.54 1.64
CA ARG A 67 -16.04 -1.10 1.94
C ARG A 67 -16.33 -1.26 3.44
N ASN A 68 -15.27 -1.43 4.25
CA ASN A 68 -15.36 -1.62 5.70
C ASN A 68 -14.95 -0.37 6.49
N PHE A 69 -14.36 0.63 5.82
CA PHE A 69 -14.27 1.95 6.40
C PHE A 69 -15.68 2.50 6.29
N CYS A 70 -16.28 2.85 7.44
CA CYS A 70 -17.56 3.53 7.44
C CYS A 70 -17.36 4.86 6.71
N VAL A 71 -17.50 4.87 5.38
CA VAL A 71 -17.70 6.07 4.59
C VAL A 71 -19.06 6.57 5.05
N GLY A 72 -19.01 7.30 6.16
CA GLY A 72 -20.15 7.87 6.83
C GLY A 72 -20.93 8.68 5.81
N LYS A 73 -22.23 8.42 5.79
CA LYS A 73 -23.18 9.27 5.09
C LYS A 73 -23.16 10.69 5.65
#